data_AF-A0A2E1TJL1-F1
#
_entry.id   AF-A0A2E1TJL1-F1
#
_cell.length_a   1.000
_cell.length_b   1.000
_cell.length_c   1.000
_cell.angle_alpha   90.00
_cell.angle_beta   90.00
_cell.angle_gamma   90.00
#
_symmetry.space_group_name_H-M   'P 1'
#
loop_
_entity.id
_entity.type
_entity.pdbx_description
1 polymer ?
#
loop_
_entity_poly.entity_id
_entity_poly.type
_entity_poly.pdbx_seq_one_letter_code
_entity_poly.pdbx_strand_id
1 'polypeptide(L)'
;MNLSNHYWFFQSAIPHRICDDIVKYGKSIQDQMAVTGGFGGNKKLNKNQVKDLKKKRDSNIVWMNDRWIYKEIQPYVHQANQNAGWNFQWDFSESCQFTKYEK
;
A
#
# COMPACT_ATOMS: atom_id res chain seq x y z
N MET A 1 -3.00 13.46 -19.32
CA MET A 1 -2.29 12.25 -19.79
C MET A 1 -3.31 11.37 -20.49
N ASN A 2 -3.08 10.98 -21.74
CA ASN A 2 -4.04 10.19 -22.52
C ASN A 2 -3.59 8.73 -22.49
N LEU A 3 -4.26 7.87 -21.71
CA LEU A 3 -3.90 6.47 -21.53
C LEU A 3 -4.92 5.57 -22.20
N SER A 4 -4.45 4.57 -22.96
CA SER A 4 -5.33 3.53 -23.52
C SER A 4 -5.84 2.57 -22.44
N ASN A 5 -5.02 2.32 -21.42
CA ASN A 5 -5.36 1.45 -20.29
C ASN A 5 -5.23 2.25 -18.99
N HIS A 6 -6.30 2.32 -18.19
CA HIS A 6 -6.29 3.03 -16.91
C HIS A 6 -5.90 2.14 -15.72
N TYR A 7 -5.92 0.82 -15.91
CA TYR A 7 -5.49 -0.15 -14.92
C TYR A 7 -4.88 -1.37 -15.61
N TRP A 8 -4.07 -2.10 -14.86
CA TRP A 8 -3.53 -3.39 -15.26
C TRP A 8 -3.55 -4.31 -14.04
N PHE A 9 -3.88 -5.58 -14.23
CA PHE A 9 -3.96 -6.53 -13.13
C PHE A 9 -3.37 -7.88 -13.56
N PHE A 10 -3.00 -8.65 -12.55
CA PHE A 10 -2.53 -10.01 -12.71
C PHE A 10 -3.38 -10.92 -11.85
N GLN A 11 -3.67 -12.12 -12.35
CA GLN A 11 -4.30 -13.16 -11.55
C GLN A 11 -3.21 -14.02 -10.93
N SER A 12 -3.28 -14.22 -9.61
CA SER A 12 -2.36 -15.09 -8.86
C SER A 12 -0.87 -14.80 -9.10
N ALA A 13 -0.51 -13.52 -9.33
CA ALA A 13 0.88 -13.12 -9.59
C ALA A 13 1.82 -13.47 -8.43
N ILE A 14 1.39 -13.22 -7.19
CA ILE A 14 2.21 -13.50 -6.02
C ILE A 14 1.89 -14.91 -5.53
N PRO A 15 2.89 -15.81 -5.40
CA PRO A 15 2.67 -17.14 -4.85
C PRO A 15 2.08 -17.10 -3.45
N HIS A 16 1.14 -17.99 -3.12
CA HIS A 16 0.46 -18.00 -1.83
C HIS A 16 1.41 -17.97 -0.63
N ARG A 17 2.52 -18.72 -0.68
CA ARG A 17 3.55 -18.71 0.37
C ARG A 17 4.10 -17.31 0.64
N ILE A 18 4.36 -16.54 -0.41
CA ILE A 18 4.90 -15.18 -0.29
C ILE A 18 3.83 -14.25 0.30
N CYS A 19 2.56 -14.42 -0.07
CA CYS A 19 1.46 -13.70 0.56
C CYS A 19 1.41 -13.97 2.08
N ASP A 20 1.58 -15.23 2.50
CA ASP A 20 1.62 -15.61 3.92
C ASP A 20 2.81 -14.97 4.66
N ASP A 21 3.99 -14.97 4.03
CA ASP A 21 5.19 -14.35 4.58
C ASP A 21 5.01 -12.82 4.73
N ILE A 22 4.40 -12.14 3.75
CA ILE A 22 4.06 -10.71 3.83
C ILE A 22 3.09 -10.44 4.98
N VAL A 23 2.05 -11.25 5.12
CA VAL A 23 1.05 -11.11 6.19
C VAL A 23 1.68 -11.32 7.56
N LYS A 24 2.52 -12.36 7.72
CA LYS A 24 3.24 -12.64 8.96
C LYS A 24 4.18 -11.48 9.31
N TYR A 25 4.92 -10.98 8.33
CA TYR A 25 5.83 -9.86 8.50
C TYR A 25 5.10 -8.58 8.93
N GLY A 26 4.07 -8.18 8.19
CA GLY A 26 3.26 -6.99 8.52
C GLY A 26 2.56 -7.08 9.88
N LYS A 27 2.21 -8.29 10.35
CA LYS A 27 1.66 -8.49 11.70
C LYS A 27 2.70 -8.44 12.81
N SER A 28 3.97 -8.71 12.51
CA SER A 28 5.07 -8.67 13.49
C SER A 28 5.52 -7.25 13.85
N ILE A 29 5.17 -6.26 13.03
CA ILE A 29 5.54 -4.86 13.22
C ILE A 29 4.42 -4.12 13.94
N GLN A 30 4.81 -3.24 14.87
CA GLN A 30 3.91 -2.35 15.57
C GLN A 30 3.17 -1.45 14.57
N ASP A 31 1.85 -1.45 14.64
CA ASP A 31 1.02 -0.61 13.78
C ASP A 31 0.73 0.76 14.41
N GLN A 32 0.21 1.64 13.58
CA GLN A 32 -0.29 2.95 13.96
C GLN A 32 -1.64 3.23 13.30
N MET A 33 -2.45 4.07 13.93
CA MET A 33 -3.72 4.50 13.36
C MET A 33 -3.50 5.17 12.01
N ALA A 34 -4.21 4.71 10.98
CA ALA A 34 -4.08 5.26 9.64
C ALA A 34 -4.74 6.63 9.55
N VAL A 35 -4.06 7.60 8.94
CA VAL A 35 -4.60 8.94 8.70
C VAL A 35 -4.89 9.15 7.21
N THR A 36 -5.68 10.17 6.90
CA THR A 36 -5.92 10.66 5.54
C THR A 36 -5.37 12.08 5.42
N GLY A 37 -5.21 12.61 4.20
CA GLY A 37 -4.54 13.91 3.97
C GLY A 37 -5.08 15.10 4.80
N GLY A 38 -6.37 15.11 5.15
CA GLY A 38 -6.96 16.15 6.02
C GLY A 38 -6.59 16.06 7.50
N PHE A 39 -5.97 14.95 7.92
CA PHE A 39 -5.59 14.66 9.30
C PHE A 39 -4.09 14.34 9.44
N GLY A 40 -3.33 14.42 8.33
CA GLY A 40 -1.89 14.17 8.28
C GLY A 40 -1.09 15.39 8.75
N GLY A 41 -0.74 15.42 10.03
CA GLY A 41 0.20 16.37 10.60
C GLY A 41 0.74 15.87 11.92
N ASN A 42 1.87 16.41 12.39
CA ASN A 42 2.52 16.04 13.66
C ASN A 42 1.69 16.39 14.92
N LYS A 43 0.37 16.56 14.79
CA LYS A 43 -0.55 16.89 15.89
C LYS A 43 -1.40 15.68 16.21
N LYS A 44 -1.45 15.31 17.49
CA LYS A 44 -2.39 14.30 17.98
C LYS A 44 -3.82 14.74 17.67
N LEU A 45 -4.59 13.86 17.02
CA LEU A 45 -5.99 14.10 16.70
C LEU A 45 -6.83 14.11 17.99
N ASN A 46 -7.77 15.05 18.07
CA ASN A 46 -8.77 15.04 19.13
C ASN A 46 -9.86 13.98 18.85
N LYS A 47 -10.69 13.68 19.85
CA LYS A 47 -11.74 12.64 19.75
C LYS A 47 -12.71 12.85 18.58
N ASN A 48 -13.08 14.10 18.29
CA ASN A 48 -14.01 14.41 17.21
C ASN A 48 -13.35 14.18 15.84
N GLN A 49 -12.08 14.54 15.70
CA GLN A 49 -11.28 14.29 14.50
C GLN A 49 -11.08 12.79 14.28
N VAL A 50 -10.79 12.01 15.34
CA VAL A 50 -10.71 10.55 15.23
C VAL A 50 -12.04 9.95 14.79
N LYS A 51 -13.16 10.43 15.36
CA LYS A 51 -14.50 9.98 14.94
C LYS A 51 -14.79 10.31 13.48
N ASP A 52 -14.42 11.50 13.02
CA ASP A 52 -14.63 11.90 11.62
C ASP A 52 -13.71 11.14 10.65
N LEU A 53 -12.45 10.94 11.03
CA LEU A 53 -11.48 10.11 10.31
C LEU A 53 -12.01 8.70 10.12
N LYS A 54 -12.49 8.06 11.19
CA LYS A 54 -13.03 6.69 11.17
C LYS A 54 -14.25 6.52 10.28
N LYS A 55 -14.98 7.59 9.92
CA LYS A 55 -16.05 7.52 8.91
C LYS A 55 -15.51 7.22 7.51
N LYS A 56 -14.31 7.71 7.19
CA LYS A 56 -13.66 7.52 5.88
C LYS A 56 -12.66 6.38 5.91
N ARG A 57 -11.95 6.21 7.03
CA ARG A 57 -10.89 5.21 7.21
C ARG A 57 -10.81 4.81 8.68
N ASP A 58 -11.31 3.62 9.00
CA ASP A 58 -11.09 2.95 10.28
C ASP A 58 -10.15 1.75 10.07
N SER A 59 -8.85 2.00 10.20
CA SER A 59 -7.82 1.00 9.97
C SER A 59 -6.52 1.39 10.68
N ASN A 60 -5.69 0.39 10.97
CA ASN A 60 -4.30 0.60 11.34
C ASN A 60 -3.39 0.31 10.13
N ILE A 61 -2.21 0.91 10.11
CA ILE A 61 -1.21 0.70 9.06
C ILE A 61 0.16 0.38 9.65
N VAL A 62 0.92 -0.37 8.86
CA VAL A 62 2.34 -0.59 9.01
C VAL A 62 3.01 -0.14 7.72
N TRP A 63 4.12 0.58 7.83
CA TRP A 63 4.97 0.90 6.69
C TRP A 63 6.09 -0.13 6.60
N MET A 64 6.23 -0.75 5.43
CA MET A 64 7.26 -1.76 5.15
C MET A 64 8.17 -1.23 4.05
N ASN A 65 9.47 -1.17 4.31
CA ASN A 65 10.47 -0.67 3.36
C ASN A 65 11.61 -1.67 3.12
N ASP A 66 11.44 -2.92 3.57
CA ASP A 66 12.43 -3.96 3.34
C ASP A 66 12.52 -4.36 1.88
N ARG A 67 13.77 -4.50 1.42
CA ARG A 67 14.08 -4.75 0.01
C ARG A 67 13.40 -5.99 -0.57
N TRP A 68 13.16 -7.01 0.26
CA TRP A 68 12.54 -8.25 -0.19
C TRP A 68 11.09 -8.05 -0.65
N ILE A 69 10.32 -7.17 -0.01
CA ILE A 69 8.94 -6.85 -0.42
C ILE A 69 8.93 -6.30 -1.84
N TYR A 70 9.84 -5.37 -2.13
CA TYR A 70 9.95 -4.77 -3.46
C TYR A 70 10.41 -5.77 -4.51
N LYS A 71 11.30 -6.72 -4.17
CA LYS A 71 11.70 -7.78 -5.11
C LYS A 71 10.52 -8.63 -5.57
N GLU A 72 9.52 -8.84 -4.71
CA GLU A 72 8.32 -9.62 -5.05
C GLU A 72 7.29 -8.82 -5.87
N ILE A 73 7.29 -7.48 -5.79
CA ILE A 73 6.23 -6.62 -6.39
C ILE A 73 6.71 -5.85 -7.62
N GLN A 74 7.92 -5.27 -7.59
CA GLN A 74 8.42 -4.38 -8.64
C GLN A 74 8.51 -5.02 -10.04
N PRO A 75 8.82 -6.32 -10.21
CA PRO A 75 8.77 -6.96 -11.53
C PRO A 75 7.40 -6.84 -12.21
N TYR A 76 6.31 -6.96 -11.44
CA TYR A 76 4.96 -6.81 -11.95
C TYR A 76 4.61 -5.36 -12.31
N VAL A 77 5.18 -4.38 -11.60
CA VAL A 77 5.03 -2.95 -11.94
C VAL A 77 5.71 -2.65 -13.27
N HIS A 78 6.94 -3.13 -13.48
CA HIS A 78 7.64 -3.00 -14.77
C HIS A 78 6.86 -3.65 -15.91
N GLN A 79 6.39 -4.88 -15.71
CA GLN A 79 5.62 -5.61 -16.71
C GLN A 79 4.30 -4.91 -17.04
N ALA A 80 3.58 -4.40 -16.04
CA ALA A 80 2.36 -3.63 -16.24
C ALA A 80 2.63 -2.33 -17.01
N ASN A 81 3.68 -1.59 -16.65
CA ASN A 81 4.05 -0.33 -17.31
C ASN A 81 4.34 -0.51 -18.80
N GLN A 82 4.98 -1.62 -19.17
CA GLN A 82 5.22 -1.97 -20.57
C GLN A 82 3.94 -2.47 -21.26
N ASN A 83 3.26 -3.46 -20.69
CA ASN A 83 2.12 -4.13 -21.33
C ASN A 83 0.90 -3.24 -21.49
N ALA A 84 0.68 -2.32 -20.54
CA ALA A 84 -0.42 -1.37 -20.60
C ALA A 84 -0.15 -0.21 -21.55
N GLY A 85 1.07 -0.10 -22.11
CA GLY A 85 1.50 0.99 -22.98
C GLY A 85 1.74 2.31 -22.25
N TRP A 86 1.86 2.29 -20.92
CA TRP A 86 2.09 3.47 -20.11
C TRP A 86 3.47 4.09 -20.35
N ASN A 87 4.51 3.25 -20.41
CA ASN A 87 5.89 3.64 -20.69
C ASN A 87 6.40 4.79 -19.79
N PHE A 88 6.00 4.83 -18.52
CA PHE A 88 6.50 5.84 -17.59
C PHE A 88 7.95 5.57 -17.20
N GLN A 89 8.71 6.64 -17.00
CA GLN A 89 9.97 6.56 -16.28
C GLN A 89 9.66 6.37 -14.80
N TRP A 90 10.12 5.26 -14.25
CA TRP A 90 9.89 4.88 -12.86
C TRP A 90 11.21 4.50 -12.22
N ASP A 91 11.61 5.27 -11.21
CA ASP A 91 12.90 5.20 -10.53
C ASP A 91 12.78 4.83 -9.05
N PHE A 92 11.62 5.07 -8.44
CA PHE A 92 11.42 4.91 -7.01
C PHE A 92 10.01 4.41 -6.64
N SER A 93 9.93 3.66 -5.53
CA SER A 93 8.70 3.28 -4.86
C SER A 93 8.70 3.80 -3.43
N GLU A 94 7.61 4.45 -3.02
CA GLU A 94 7.39 4.76 -1.61
C GLU A 94 7.27 3.48 -0.75
N SER A 95 7.34 3.65 0.57
CA SER A 95 7.14 2.55 1.51
C SER A 95 5.81 1.84 1.30
N CYS A 96 5.81 0.51 1.27
CA CYS A 96 4.60 -0.27 1.13
C CYS A 96 3.74 -0.13 2.40
N GLN A 97 2.47 0.19 2.23
CA GLN A 97 1.52 0.30 3.34
C GLN A 97 0.77 -1.03 3.54
N PHE A 98 1.05 -1.76 4.61
CA PHE A 98 0.27 -2.90 5.05
C PHE A 98 -0.89 -2.42 5.94
N THR A 99 -2.12 -2.55 5.45
CA THR A 99 -3.31 -2.03 6.14
C THR A 99 -4.06 -3.16 6.85
N LYS A 100 -4.37 -2.94 8.13
CA LYS A 100 -5.15 -3.84 8.97
C LYS A 100 -6.53 -3.22 9.20
N TYR A 101 -7.58 -3.95 8.82
CA TYR A 101 -8.96 -3.60 9.15
C TYR A 101 -9.42 -4.55 10.26
N GLU A 102 -9.84 -3.98 11.39
CA GLU A 102 -10.57 -4.72 12.41
C GLU A 102 -12.05 -4.76 11.99
N LYS A 103 -12.64 -5.95 11.96
CA LYS A 103 -14.06 -6.14 11.67
C LYS A 103 -14.89 -6.01 12.93
#